data_AF-A0A3R8KGN5-F1
#
_entry.id   AF-A0A3R8KGN5-F1
#
_cell.length_a   1.000
_cell.length_b   1.000
_cell.length_c   1.000
_cell.angle_alpha   90.00
_cell.angle_beta   90.00
_cell.angle_gamma   90.00
#
_symmetry.space_group_name_H-M   'P 1'
#
loop_
_entity.id
_entity.type
_entity.pdbx_description
1 polymer ?
#
loop_
_entity_poly.entity_id
_entity_poly.type
_entity_poly.pdbx_seq_one_letter_code
_entity_poly.pdbx_strand_id
1 'polypeptide(L)'
;MPDHECVQISLALDDGGRQRGTARDALNLALRLKRDVCMILPFGMAVGEARLAYATVQPLTKLTWRGVGYYFFYAPKGVAARLAFERRSVRSVDFDNDESRMHEEGDHLLVDLEAGLDSVLRITAASGSEAVVVVLDDVAALRFWQGRFEGMERVVVSSCNVVFANDRLELLPETGGGSDNSNTDQEMVSLHIFPPLHEQSEIVSANEGRGFCGIFERHVVETGSREPRFEVESLSAQRALVRVRAGEFDVFDEIVLGIDYIGDVGSAYLNGRLVHDNFGNGQTWELGLRRFFYQNQNRNGSADVELLLAVVPARDGKVSFSADQMASIKADDTRGNDARIRAVRATGRRRMCFYPDQEFSSSHAEQESGVMPELAMAH
;
A
#
# COMPACT_ATOMS: atom_id res chain seq x y z
N MET A 1 7.81 3.76 -19.87
CA MET A 1 9.11 3.96 -20.58
C MET A 1 10.03 2.76 -20.30
N PRO A 2 11.03 2.41 -21.13
CA PRO A 2 11.95 1.30 -20.80
C PRO A 2 12.81 1.62 -19.56
N ASP A 3 13.50 0.60 -19.01
CA ASP A 3 14.53 0.81 -17.99
C ASP A 3 15.67 1.67 -18.58
N HIS A 4 16.21 2.57 -17.76
CA HIS A 4 17.35 3.41 -18.12
C HIS A 4 18.53 3.10 -17.18
N GLU A 5 19.51 2.42 -17.74
CA GLU A 5 20.80 2.16 -17.09
C GLU A 5 21.72 3.38 -17.24
N CYS A 6 22.52 3.69 -16.21
CA CYS A 6 23.56 4.72 -16.26
C CYS A 6 23.05 6.14 -16.58
N VAL A 7 21.92 6.55 -16.01
CA VAL A 7 21.46 7.94 -16.11
C VAL A 7 22.45 8.83 -15.36
N GLN A 8 23.16 9.69 -16.09
CA GLN A 8 24.02 10.71 -15.50
C GLN A 8 23.25 12.00 -15.33
N ILE A 9 23.17 12.47 -14.10
CA ILE A 9 22.58 13.76 -13.76
C ILE A 9 23.72 14.67 -13.31
N SER A 10 23.92 15.74 -14.05
CA SER A 10 24.80 16.84 -13.65
C SER A 10 23.95 18.03 -13.22
N LEU A 11 24.01 18.38 -11.94
CA LEU A 11 23.28 19.52 -11.39
C LEU A 11 24.26 20.65 -11.07
N ALA A 12 24.02 21.80 -11.69
CA ALA A 12 24.66 23.05 -11.32
C ALA A 12 23.72 23.82 -10.41
N LEU A 13 23.99 23.80 -9.10
CA LEU A 13 23.25 24.58 -8.12
C LEU A 13 23.89 25.98 -8.02
N ASP A 14 23.07 27.02 -7.92
CA ASP A 14 23.54 28.39 -7.72
C ASP A 14 23.57 28.66 -6.22
N ASP A 15 24.77 28.74 -5.63
CA ASP A 15 25.00 28.82 -4.17
C ASP A 15 24.66 30.19 -3.56
N GLY A 16 23.69 30.91 -4.11
CA GLY A 16 23.15 32.11 -3.48
C GLY A 16 24.17 33.22 -3.26
N GLY A 17 25.02 33.52 -4.25
CA GLY A 17 25.73 34.80 -4.33
C GLY A 17 27.14 34.90 -3.76
N ARG A 18 27.84 33.79 -3.47
CA ARG A 18 29.31 33.84 -3.29
C ARG A 18 30.02 33.88 -4.65
N GLN A 19 30.40 35.09 -5.03
CA GLN A 19 31.28 35.52 -6.13
C GLN A 19 31.53 34.55 -7.30
N ARG A 20 31.07 35.00 -8.48
CA ARG A 20 31.59 34.63 -9.80
C ARG A 20 33.12 34.52 -9.78
N GLY A 21 33.64 33.30 -9.84
CA GLY A 21 35.04 33.09 -10.20
C GLY A 21 35.76 31.95 -9.50
N THR A 22 35.21 30.73 -9.52
CA THR A 22 35.94 29.44 -9.52
C THR A 22 34.97 28.38 -10.02
N ALA A 23 35.48 27.34 -10.69
CA ALA A 23 34.70 26.36 -11.44
C ALA A 23 33.54 25.76 -10.63
N ARG A 24 32.40 25.59 -11.29
CA ARG A 24 31.15 25.06 -10.78
C ARG A 24 31.34 23.65 -10.22
N ASP A 25 30.98 23.41 -8.96
CA ASP A 25 30.79 22.06 -8.43
C ASP A 25 29.52 21.47 -9.04
N ALA A 26 29.66 20.93 -10.25
CA ALA A 26 28.61 20.12 -10.85
C ALA A 26 28.53 18.82 -10.06
N LEU A 27 27.45 18.61 -9.31
CA LEU A 27 27.20 17.31 -8.71
C LEU A 27 26.93 16.33 -9.85
N ASN A 28 27.81 15.35 -10.03
CA ASN A 28 27.66 14.30 -11.02
C ASN A 28 27.16 13.04 -10.32
N LEU A 29 25.92 12.68 -10.58
CA LEU A 29 25.27 11.52 -9.99
C LEU A 29 24.99 10.50 -11.10
N ALA A 30 25.52 9.28 -10.94
CA ALA A 30 25.16 8.15 -11.79
C ALA A 30 24.06 7.34 -11.11
N LEU A 31 22.91 7.23 -11.76
CA LEU A 31 21.74 6.52 -11.25
C LEU A 31 21.29 5.43 -12.22
N ARG A 32 20.66 4.41 -11.64
CA ARG A 32 19.85 3.44 -12.37
C ARG A 32 18.39 3.77 -12.13
N LEU A 33 17.63 3.98 -13.22
CA LEU A 33 16.19 4.24 -13.15
C LEU A 33 15.44 3.10 -13.82
N LYS A 34 14.64 2.38 -13.04
CA LYS A 34 13.72 1.38 -13.61
C LYS A 34 12.58 2.06 -14.36
N ARG A 35 11.96 1.31 -15.27
CA ARG A 35 10.75 1.68 -15.99
C ARG A 35 9.72 2.25 -15.03
N ASP A 36 9.13 3.37 -15.44
CA ASP A 36 8.02 4.05 -14.77
C ASP A 36 8.37 4.58 -13.35
N VAL A 37 9.66 4.65 -12.99
CA VAL A 37 10.16 5.32 -11.79
C VAL A 37 10.40 6.81 -12.06
N CYS A 38 9.92 7.66 -11.17
CA CYS A 38 10.22 9.10 -11.12
C CYS A 38 10.86 9.44 -9.77
N MET A 39 11.73 10.45 -9.75
CA MET A 39 12.48 10.86 -8.55
C MET A 39 12.45 12.37 -8.36
N ILE A 40 12.42 12.79 -7.08
CA ILE A 40 12.61 14.16 -6.61
C ILE A 40 13.88 14.16 -5.74
N LEU A 41 15.00 14.61 -6.27
CA LEU A 41 16.25 14.60 -5.52
C LEU A 41 16.27 15.76 -4.51
N PRO A 42 16.36 15.49 -3.19
CA PRO A 42 16.48 16.55 -2.19
C PRO A 42 17.89 17.18 -2.24
N PHE A 43 17.96 18.52 -2.14
CA PHE A 43 19.20 19.29 -2.11
C PHE A 43 19.17 20.32 -0.99
N GLY A 44 20.28 20.46 -0.26
CA GLY A 44 20.44 21.45 0.81
C GLY A 44 19.40 21.31 1.94
N MET A 45 18.84 20.12 2.13
CA MET A 45 17.80 19.86 3.12
C MET A 45 18.40 19.82 4.53
N ALA A 46 17.68 20.35 5.51
CA ALA A 46 18.09 20.26 6.91
C ALA A 46 17.63 18.93 7.53
N VAL A 47 18.55 18.23 8.19
CA VAL A 47 18.30 17.04 9.01
C VAL A 47 18.76 17.37 10.43
N GLY A 48 17.84 17.92 11.21
CA GLY A 48 18.19 18.63 12.44
C GLY A 48 19.02 19.86 12.08
N GLU A 49 20.18 20.01 12.71
CA GLU A 49 21.17 21.04 12.33
C GLU A 49 22.26 20.52 11.38
N ALA A 50 22.22 19.24 11.00
CA ALA A 50 23.06 18.73 9.92
C ALA A 50 22.48 19.13 8.56
N ARG A 51 23.35 19.40 7.59
CA ARG A 51 22.97 19.82 6.23
C ARG A 51 23.19 18.68 5.24
N LEU A 52 22.08 18.16 4.71
CA LEU A 52 22.08 17.17 3.64
C LEU A 52 22.30 17.91 2.32
N ALA A 53 23.52 17.81 1.77
CA ALA A 53 23.88 18.45 0.51
C ALA A 53 23.01 17.90 -0.62
N TYR A 54 22.90 16.56 -0.69
CA TYR A 54 21.99 15.87 -1.60
C TYR A 54 21.66 14.45 -1.12
N ALA A 55 20.64 13.82 -1.71
CA ALA A 55 20.39 12.39 -1.55
C ALA A 55 19.77 11.76 -2.79
N THR A 56 19.92 10.45 -2.94
CA THR A 56 19.18 9.64 -3.92
C THR A 56 17.85 9.14 -3.35
N VAL A 57 17.75 9.08 -2.03
CA VAL A 57 16.53 8.71 -1.31
C VAL A 57 15.54 9.87 -1.26
N GLN A 58 14.26 9.55 -1.16
CA GLN A 58 13.15 10.49 -1.26
C GLN A 58 12.57 10.77 0.13
N PRO A 59 12.37 12.04 0.53
CA PRO A 59 11.76 12.35 1.83
C PRO A 59 10.31 11.89 1.86
N LEU A 60 9.92 11.19 2.93
CA LEU A 60 8.56 10.70 3.16
C LEU A 60 7.85 11.54 4.22
N THR A 61 8.42 11.62 5.43
CA THR A 61 7.86 12.43 6.53
C THR A 61 8.91 12.72 7.61
N LYS A 62 8.53 13.53 8.60
CA LYS A 62 9.32 13.81 9.81
C LYS A 62 8.43 13.70 11.05
N LEU A 63 8.95 13.08 12.10
CA LEU A 63 8.37 13.10 13.44
C LEU A 63 9.36 13.68 14.45
N THR A 64 8.84 14.14 15.59
CA THR A 64 9.67 14.50 16.75
C THR A 64 9.24 13.67 17.94
N TRP A 65 10.19 12.95 18.52
CA TRP A 65 9.94 12.10 19.68
C TRP A 65 11.07 12.26 20.69
N ARG A 66 10.71 12.46 21.97
CA ARG A 66 11.66 12.74 23.07
C ARG A 66 12.67 13.86 22.76
N GLY A 67 12.21 14.88 22.01
CA GLY A 67 13.04 16.02 21.61
C GLY A 67 13.98 15.77 20.42
N VAL A 68 14.02 14.55 19.87
CA VAL A 68 14.84 14.18 18.72
C VAL A 68 13.98 14.15 17.45
N GLY A 69 14.53 14.68 16.35
CA GLY A 69 13.89 14.62 15.03
C GLY A 69 14.17 13.31 14.30
N TYR A 70 13.12 12.61 13.89
CA TYR A 70 13.17 11.40 13.07
C TYR A 70 12.71 11.73 11.66
N TYR A 71 13.57 11.48 10.68
CA TYR A 71 13.34 11.80 9.27
C TYR A 71 13.24 10.49 8.49
N PHE A 72 12.07 10.23 7.92
CA PHE A 72 11.81 9.03 7.13
C PHE A 72 12.02 9.35 5.65
N PHE A 73 12.85 8.56 5.01
CA PHE A 73 13.07 8.57 3.57
C PHE A 73 12.75 7.19 3.00
N TYR A 74 12.64 7.10 1.67
CA TYR A 74 12.60 5.83 0.99
C TYR A 74 13.52 5.80 -0.23
N ALA A 75 14.06 4.61 -0.55
CA ALA A 75 14.81 4.36 -1.77
C ALA A 75 13.85 3.89 -2.88
N PRO A 76 13.73 4.62 -4.01
CA PRO A 76 12.93 4.14 -5.13
C PRO A 76 13.44 2.81 -5.66
N LYS A 77 12.53 1.99 -6.18
CA LYS A 77 12.84 0.64 -6.66
C LYS A 77 14.03 0.61 -7.63
N GLY A 78 15.10 -0.07 -7.22
CA GLY A 78 16.31 -0.24 -8.04
C GLY A 78 17.29 0.93 -8.04
N VAL A 79 17.05 1.95 -7.22
CA VAL A 79 17.98 3.06 -6.98
C VAL A 79 18.82 2.74 -5.74
N ALA A 80 20.14 2.88 -5.84
CA ALA A 80 21.03 2.74 -4.68
C ALA A 80 20.79 3.89 -3.68
N ALA A 81 20.61 3.56 -2.40
CA ALA A 81 20.34 4.54 -1.36
C ALA A 81 21.62 5.22 -0.90
N ARG A 82 21.65 6.56 -1.03
CA ARG A 82 22.78 7.41 -0.68
C ARG A 82 22.31 8.72 -0.08
N LEU A 83 22.95 9.12 1.01
CA LEU A 83 22.83 10.42 1.65
C LEU A 83 24.21 11.09 1.67
N ALA A 84 24.30 12.34 1.25
CA ALA A 84 25.54 13.10 1.28
C ALA A 84 25.36 14.34 2.17
N PHE A 85 26.04 14.35 3.31
CA PHE A 85 26.03 15.47 4.25
C PHE A 85 27.21 16.41 3.98
N GLU A 86 27.01 17.71 4.19
CA GLU A 86 28.15 18.64 4.24
C GLU A 86 29.02 18.28 5.45
N ARG A 87 30.27 17.91 5.19
CA ARG A 87 31.18 17.34 6.20
C ARG A 87 31.35 18.24 7.43
N ARG A 88 31.32 19.56 7.23
CA ARG A 88 31.46 20.58 8.28
C ARG A 88 30.23 20.71 9.18
N SER A 89 29.07 20.26 8.72
CA SER A 89 27.81 20.31 9.47
C SER A 89 27.60 19.10 10.39
N VAL A 90 28.43 18.05 10.25
CA VAL A 90 28.27 16.77 10.95
C VAL A 90 29.49 16.48 11.83
N ARG A 91 29.24 16.08 13.08
CA ARG A 91 30.26 15.61 14.01
C ARG A 91 30.49 14.11 13.87
N SER A 92 29.41 13.32 13.90
CA SER A 92 29.44 11.86 13.73
C SER A 92 28.16 11.36 13.06
N VAL A 93 28.27 10.20 12.40
CA VAL A 93 27.15 9.41 11.92
C VAL A 93 27.40 7.98 12.36
N ASP A 94 26.43 7.40 13.05
CA ASP A 94 26.42 6.01 13.47
C ASP A 94 25.25 5.30 12.77
N PHE A 95 25.42 4.03 12.43
CA PHE A 95 24.39 3.22 11.78
C PHE A 95 24.43 1.79 12.32
N ASP A 96 23.25 1.18 12.43
CA ASP A 96 23.06 -0.07 13.17
C ASP A 96 23.32 -1.32 12.28
N ASN A 97 23.61 -1.17 10.97
CA ASN A 97 23.82 -2.27 10.02
C ASN A 97 25.25 -2.35 9.43
N ASP A 98 25.81 -3.55 9.31
CA ASP A 98 27.19 -3.78 8.85
C ASP A 98 27.39 -3.54 7.33
N GLU A 99 26.30 -3.48 6.56
CA GLU A 99 26.37 -3.32 5.10
C GLU A 99 26.53 -1.87 4.66
N SER A 100 26.20 -0.92 5.54
CA SER A 100 26.35 0.51 5.24
C SER A 100 27.81 0.91 5.18
N ARG A 101 28.11 1.82 4.25
CA ARG A 101 29.46 2.31 4.00
C ARG A 101 29.48 3.82 4.10
N MET A 102 30.43 4.32 4.87
CA MET A 102 30.68 5.74 5.02
C MET A 102 32.06 6.09 4.46
N HIS A 103 32.12 7.14 3.65
CA HIS A 103 33.37 7.64 3.10
C HIS A 103 33.27 9.15 2.84
N GLU A 104 34.42 9.82 2.76
CA GLU A 104 34.50 11.24 2.45
C GLU A 104 34.85 11.44 0.98
N GLU A 105 34.18 12.38 0.32
CA GLU A 105 34.48 12.82 -1.04
C GLU A 105 34.37 14.35 -1.09
N GLY A 106 35.50 15.04 -1.26
CA GLY A 106 35.55 16.50 -1.22
C GLY A 106 35.11 17.06 0.14
N ASP A 107 34.14 17.98 0.13
CA ASP A 107 33.53 18.57 1.34
C ASP A 107 32.30 17.77 1.83
N HIS A 108 32.09 16.55 1.33
CA HIS A 108 30.93 15.71 1.66
C HIS A 108 31.29 14.45 2.44
N LEU A 109 30.43 14.09 3.40
CA LEU A 109 30.37 12.78 4.04
C LEU A 109 29.26 11.97 3.38
N LEU A 110 29.63 10.93 2.63
CA LEU A 110 28.69 10.08 1.91
C LEU A 110 28.39 8.84 2.76
N VAL A 111 27.11 8.52 2.87
CA VAL A 111 26.61 7.29 3.47
C VAL A 111 25.82 6.53 2.42
N ASP A 112 26.36 5.37 2.02
CA ASP A 112 25.69 4.37 1.19
C ASP A 112 25.11 3.30 2.09
N LEU A 113 23.86 2.90 1.84
CA LEU A 113 23.13 2.00 2.72
C LEU A 113 22.21 1.06 1.93
N GLU A 114 21.91 -0.09 2.51
CA GLU A 114 20.77 -0.90 2.09
C GLU A 114 19.50 -0.34 2.74
N ALA A 115 18.45 -0.16 1.94
CA ALA A 115 17.18 0.36 2.43
C ALA A 115 16.34 -0.76 3.07
N GLY A 116 15.70 -0.46 4.19
CA GLY A 116 15.00 -1.46 5.00
C GLY A 116 14.46 -0.87 6.31
N LEU A 117 13.69 -1.65 7.04
CA LEU A 117 13.10 -1.24 8.33
C LEU A 117 14.16 -1.01 9.42
N ASP A 118 15.30 -1.68 9.32
CA ASP A 118 16.47 -1.58 10.20
C ASP A 118 17.53 -0.58 9.71
N SER A 119 17.31 0.06 8.56
CA SER A 119 18.21 1.05 7.98
C SER A 119 18.07 2.40 8.70
N VAL A 120 18.80 2.53 9.81
CA VAL A 120 18.73 3.65 10.74
C VAL A 120 20.10 4.32 10.86
N LEU A 121 20.15 5.63 10.61
CA LEU A 121 21.32 6.48 10.79
C LEU A 121 21.08 7.46 11.92
N ARG A 122 21.98 7.49 12.90
CA ARG A 122 22.01 8.45 14.00
C ARG A 122 23.05 9.51 13.69
N ILE A 123 22.60 10.76 13.59
CA ILE A 123 23.43 11.88 13.16
C ILE A 123 23.62 12.81 14.36
N THR A 124 24.87 13.07 14.68
CA THR A 124 25.24 14.16 15.59
C THR A 124 25.75 15.32 14.76
N ALA A 125 25.03 16.44 14.76
CA ALA A 125 25.47 17.65 14.06
C ALA A 125 26.71 18.25 14.71
N ALA A 126 27.40 19.15 14.01
CA ALA A 126 28.57 19.86 14.54
C ALA A 126 28.27 20.61 15.85
N SER A 127 27.06 21.15 15.98
CA SER A 127 26.55 21.79 17.20
C SER A 127 26.37 20.82 18.37
N GLY A 128 26.22 19.52 18.09
CA GLY A 128 25.89 18.48 19.06
C GLY A 128 24.41 18.09 19.08
N SER A 129 23.55 18.74 18.28
CA SER A 129 22.15 18.31 18.16
C SER A 129 22.05 16.93 17.49
N GLU A 130 21.13 16.09 17.96
CA GLU A 130 20.90 14.76 17.42
C GLU A 130 19.69 14.73 16.46
N ALA A 131 19.80 13.91 15.42
CA ALA A 131 18.72 13.56 14.50
C ALA A 131 18.85 12.11 14.07
N VAL A 132 17.74 11.48 13.73
CA VAL A 132 17.70 10.10 13.22
C VAL A 132 17.13 10.12 11.81
N VAL A 133 17.78 9.42 10.89
CA VAL A 133 17.29 9.17 9.54
C VAL A 133 16.96 7.69 9.40
N VAL A 134 15.79 7.38 8.86
CA VAL A 134 15.36 6.01 8.54
C VAL A 134 15.13 5.93 7.05
N VAL A 135 15.71 4.93 6.38
CA VAL A 135 15.58 4.77 4.93
C VAL A 135 14.90 3.46 4.58
N LEU A 136 13.62 3.57 4.22
CA LEU A 136 12.78 2.44 3.85
C LEU A 136 13.01 1.99 2.40
N ASP A 137 12.80 0.71 2.12
CA ASP A 137 12.67 0.24 0.74
C ASP A 137 11.31 0.68 0.12
N ASP A 138 11.12 0.42 -1.17
CA ASP A 138 9.91 0.81 -1.89
C ASP A 138 8.65 0.09 -1.39
N VAL A 139 8.79 -1.14 -0.90
CA VAL A 139 7.67 -1.94 -0.39
C VAL A 139 7.21 -1.44 0.98
N ALA A 140 8.14 -1.17 1.89
CA ALA A 140 7.89 -0.62 3.21
C ALA A 140 7.31 0.80 3.10
N ALA A 141 7.80 1.62 2.16
CA ALA A 141 7.27 2.97 1.93
C ALA A 141 5.81 2.97 1.44
N LEU A 142 5.44 2.04 0.55
CA LEU A 142 4.03 1.88 0.12
C LEU A 142 3.09 1.41 1.24
N ARG A 143 3.66 0.77 2.26
CA ARG A 143 2.97 0.25 3.44
C ARG A 143 3.07 1.16 4.65
N PHE A 144 3.65 2.34 4.48
CA PHE A 144 3.89 3.31 5.53
C PHE A 144 2.68 4.22 5.71
N TRP A 145 2.25 4.34 6.96
CA TRP A 145 1.14 5.18 7.36
C TRP A 145 1.57 6.10 8.50
N GLN A 146 0.96 7.27 8.59
CA GLN A 146 1.13 8.20 9.70
C GLN A 146 -0.22 8.63 10.22
N GLY A 147 -0.39 8.61 11.53
CA GLY A 147 -1.63 9.01 12.17
C GLY A 147 -1.54 8.96 13.69
N ARG A 148 -2.60 9.44 14.33
CA ARG A 148 -2.70 9.47 15.80
C ARG A 148 -3.48 8.26 16.31
N PHE A 149 -2.88 7.52 17.24
CA PHE A 149 -3.54 6.50 18.05
C PHE A 149 -2.78 6.34 19.37
N GLU A 150 -3.42 5.82 20.42
CA GLU A 150 -2.83 5.69 21.76
C GLU A 150 -2.19 7.01 22.23
N GLY A 151 -2.92 8.11 22.09
CA GLY A 151 -2.58 9.44 22.58
C GLY A 151 -1.48 10.19 21.84
N MET A 152 -0.85 9.61 20.81
CA MET A 152 0.35 10.19 20.17
C MET A 152 0.35 9.99 18.65
N GLU A 153 1.01 10.91 17.95
CA GLU A 153 1.29 10.78 16.52
C GLU A 153 2.37 9.71 16.29
N ARG A 154 2.05 8.73 15.45
CA ARG A 154 2.88 7.56 15.15
C ARG A 154 2.93 7.32 13.66
N VAL A 155 3.96 6.61 13.27
CA VAL A 155 4.10 5.96 11.97
C VAL A 155 3.96 4.45 12.14
N VAL A 156 3.36 3.82 11.15
CA VAL A 156 3.08 2.39 11.13
C VAL A 156 3.42 1.85 9.75
N VAL A 157 4.33 0.88 9.66
CA VAL A 157 4.49 0.06 8.45
C VAL A 157 3.70 -1.22 8.64
N SER A 158 2.65 -1.42 7.84
CA SER A 158 1.69 -2.52 8.01
C SER A 158 1.66 -3.45 6.79
N SER A 159 1.51 -4.76 7.03
CA SER A 159 1.26 -5.72 5.95
C SER A 159 -0.16 -5.64 5.36
N CYS A 160 -1.07 -4.86 5.97
CA CYS A 160 -2.42 -4.61 5.47
C CYS A 160 -2.74 -3.11 5.46
N ASN A 161 -3.91 -2.73 4.94
CA ASN A 161 -4.40 -1.36 5.06
C ASN A 161 -4.79 -1.07 6.51
N VAL A 162 -4.55 0.16 6.96
CA VAL A 162 -4.92 0.58 8.32
C VAL A 162 -5.71 1.88 8.29
N VAL A 163 -6.50 2.10 9.33
CA VAL A 163 -7.26 3.33 9.56
C VAL A 163 -6.98 3.82 10.97
N PHE A 164 -6.65 5.12 11.09
CA PHE A 164 -6.58 5.78 12.39
C PHE A 164 -7.94 6.43 12.66
N ALA A 165 -8.63 5.98 13.69
CA ALA A 165 -9.96 6.50 14.05
C ALA A 165 -10.14 6.51 15.56
N ASN A 166 -10.65 7.62 16.10
CA ASN A 166 -10.97 7.75 17.53
C ASN A 166 -9.81 7.37 18.47
N ASP A 167 -8.59 7.78 18.12
CA ASP A 167 -7.36 7.47 18.85
C ASP A 167 -7.02 5.96 18.90
N ARG A 168 -7.56 5.17 17.97
CA ARG A 168 -7.29 3.74 17.78
C ARG A 168 -6.71 3.46 16.40
N LEU A 169 -6.02 2.33 16.30
CA LEU A 169 -5.59 1.76 15.03
C LEU A 169 -6.52 0.61 14.65
N GLU A 170 -7.14 0.72 13.48
CA GLU A 170 -7.95 -0.34 12.89
C GLU A 170 -7.19 -0.99 11.73
N LEU A 171 -7.23 -2.31 11.69
CA LEU A 171 -6.64 -3.15 10.64
C LEU A 171 -7.72 -3.54 9.64
N LEU A 172 -7.35 -3.54 8.36
CA LEU A 172 -8.19 -3.99 7.25
C LEU A 172 -7.52 -5.12 6.48
N PRO A 173 -7.30 -6.30 7.11
CA PRO A 173 -6.82 -7.48 6.40
C PRO A 173 -7.77 -7.88 5.27
N GLU A 174 -7.19 -8.34 4.17
CA GLU A 174 -7.90 -8.89 3.03
C GLU A 174 -7.67 -10.39 2.98
N THR A 175 -8.76 -11.17 3.02
CA THR A 175 -8.76 -12.62 2.97
C THR A 175 -9.25 -13.13 1.62
N GLY A 176 -8.72 -14.28 1.22
CA GLY A 176 -9.12 -15.00 0.01
C GLY A 176 -8.48 -14.50 -1.28
N GLY A 177 -8.86 -15.13 -2.41
CA GLY A 177 -8.36 -14.75 -3.75
C GLY A 177 -7.16 -15.55 -4.27
N GLY A 178 -6.63 -16.51 -3.50
CA GLY A 178 -5.56 -17.45 -3.91
C GLY A 178 -6.11 -18.83 -4.33
N SER A 179 -5.40 -19.51 -5.25
CA SER A 179 -5.78 -20.85 -5.74
C SER A 179 -5.25 -22.02 -4.91
N ASP A 180 -4.55 -21.75 -3.81
CA ASP A 180 -3.78 -22.79 -3.12
C ASP A 180 -4.48 -23.20 -1.83
N ASN A 181 -5.05 -24.40 -1.91
CA ASN A 181 -5.76 -25.11 -0.86
C ASN A 181 -4.77 -25.69 0.18
N SER A 182 -3.81 -24.89 0.69
CA SER A 182 -2.99 -25.29 1.83
C SER A 182 -3.79 -25.05 3.11
N ASN A 183 -4.40 -26.14 3.55
CA ASN A 183 -5.21 -26.24 4.76
C ASN A 183 -4.34 -26.15 6.02
N THR A 184 -3.83 -24.98 6.34
CA THR A 184 -3.41 -24.44 7.65
C THR A 184 -2.89 -23.05 7.30
N ASP A 185 -3.34 -21.98 7.95
CA ASP A 185 -2.54 -20.76 8.17
C ASP A 185 -3.43 -19.68 8.79
N GLN A 186 -3.13 -19.32 10.03
CA GLN A 186 -3.59 -18.07 10.61
C GLN A 186 -3.06 -16.96 9.72
N GLU A 187 -3.93 -16.16 9.11
CA GLU A 187 -3.48 -14.91 8.51
C GLU A 187 -2.91 -14.03 9.61
N MET A 188 -1.67 -13.60 9.41
CA MET A 188 -0.94 -12.76 10.35
C MET A 188 -0.71 -11.39 9.72
N VAL A 189 -1.12 -10.35 10.43
CA VAL A 189 -0.77 -8.97 10.09
C VAL A 189 0.47 -8.57 10.88
N SER A 190 1.52 -8.11 10.19
CA SER A 190 2.68 -7.51 10.84
C SER A 190 2.56 -5.99 10.86
N LEU A 191 2.86 -5.42 12.02
CA LEU A 191 2.90 -3.98 12.26
C LEU A 191 4.27 -3.60 12.79
N HIS A 192 4.87 -2.55 12.24
CA HIS A 192 6.10 -1.95 12.73
C HIS A 192 5.78 -0.50 13.12
N ILE A 193 5.80 -0.23 14.42
CA ILE A 193 5.23 0.98 15.01
C ILE A 193 6.34 1.85 15.60
N PHE A 194 6.32 3.14 15.27
CA PHE A 194 7.18 4.15 15.89
C PHE A 194 6.43 5.47 16.10
N PRO A 195 6.61 6.21 17.21
CA PRO A 195 7.25 5.77 18.45
C PRO A 195 6.66 4.48 19.02
N PRO A 196 7.47 3.67 19.73
CA PRO A 196 7.01 2.39 20.25
C PRO A 196 5.85 2.58 21.24
N LEU A 197 5.02 1.56 21.36
CA LEU A 197 3.93 1.48 22.32
C LEU A 197 4.47 1.19 23.72
N HIS A 198 5.48 0.32 23.81
CA HIS A 198 6.13 -0.07 25.06
C HIS A 198 7.57 0.44 25.10
N GLU A 199 8.05 0.80 26.29
CA GLU A 199 9.47 1.17 26.43
C GLU A 199 10.36 -0.07 26.25
N GLN A 200 11.47 0.08 25.53
CA GLN A 200 12.46 -0.97 25.25
C GLN A 200 12.99 -1.72 26.49
N SER A 201 12.75 -1.20 27.69
CA SER A 201 13.16 -1.81 28.95
C SER A 201 12.27 -2.98 29.40
N GLU A 202 11.12 -3.20 28.76
CA GLU A 202 10.31 -4.41 28.90
C GLU A 202 10.85 -5.50 27.96
N ILE A 203 12.08 -5.97 28.25
CA ILE A 203 12.67 -7.13 27.58
C ILE A 203 11.88 -8.36 28.01
N VAL A 204 10.76 -8.61 27.33
CA VAL A 204 10.15 -9.94 27.33
C VAL A 204 11.03 -10.81 26.44
N SER A 205 11.54 -11.89 27.05
CA SER A 205 12.32 -12.95 26.42
C SER A 205 11.78 -13.29 25.02
N ALA A 206 12.70 -13.51 24.08
CA ALA A 206 12.54 -13.71 22.64
C ALA A 206 11.69 -14.92 22.18
N ASN A 207 10.55 -15.20 22.83
CA ASN A 207 9.56 -16.14 22.35
C ASN A 207 8.18 -15.44 22.35
N GLU A 208 7.60 -15.35 21.15
CA GLU A 208 6.19 -15.05 20.85
C GLU A 208 5.84 -13.56 20.56
N GLY A 209 6.01 -13.16 19.30
CA GLY A 209 5.17 -12.13 18.63
C GLY A 209 5.55 -10.64 18.79
N ARG A 210 6.41 -10.28 19.75
CA ARG A 210 6.87 -8.89 19.98
C ARG A 210 8.39 -8.78 19.86
N GLY A 211 8.90 -7.70 19.26
CA GLY A 211 10.33 -7.47 19.06
C GLY A 211 10.62 -6.11 18.45
N PHE A 212 11.87 -5.84 18.06
CA PHE A 212 12.25 -4.60 17.36
C PHE A 212 12.89 -4.89 16.01
N CYS A 213 12.63 -4.01 15.05
CA CYS A 213 13.36 -3.93 13.78
C CYS A 213 13.77 -2.48 13.58
N GLY A 214 15.06 -2.19 13.72
CA GLY A 214 15.55 -0.81 13.82
C GLY A 214 14.89 -0.07 15.00
N ILE A 215 14.21 1.03 14.69
CA ILE A 215 13.48 1.84 15.69
C ILE A 215 12.04 1.38 15.92
N PHE A 216 11.53 0.46 15.10
CA PHE A 216 10.13 0.07 15.13
C PHE A 216 9.89 -1.08 16.10
N GLU A 217 8.90 -0.92 16.98
CA GLU A 217 8.34 -2.04 17.73
C GLU A 217 7.48 -2.88 16.78
N ARG A 218 7.78 -4.17 16.71
CA ARG A 218 7.10 -5.14 15.85
C ARG A 218 5.99 -5.84 16.64
N HIS A 219 4.80 -5.86 16.06
CA HIS A 219 3.67 -6.67 16.50
C HIS A 219 3.22 -7.61 15.37
N VAL A 220 2.77 -8.79 15.76
CA VAL A 220 2.08 -9.74 14.87
C VAL A 220 0.68 -9.98 15.42
N VAL A 221 -0.33 -9.76 14.59
CA VAL A 221 -1.74 -9.88 14.95
C VAL A 221 -2.35 -11.01 14.12
N GLU A 222 -2.92 -12.01 14.79
CA GLU A 222 -3.68 -13.06 14.13
C GLU A 222 -5.07 -12.55 13.74
N THR A 223 -5.41 -12.65 12.46
CA THR A 223 -6.70 -12.17 11.92
C THR A 223 -7.65 -13.32 11.57
N GLY A 224 -7.15 -14.56 11.58
CA GLY A 224 -7.86 -15.75 11.10
C GLY A 224 -8.07 -15.73 9.58
N SER A 225 -8.31 -16.89 8.97
CA SER A 225 -8.45 -17.04 7.51
C SER A 225 -9.87 -17.46 7.13
N ARG A 226 -10.82 -16.51 7.15
CA ARG A 226 -12.19 -16.73 6.65
C ARG A 226 -12.33 -16.07 5.29
N GLU A 227 -12.65 -16.84 4.26
CA GLU A 227 -12.97 -16.33 2.93
C GLU A 227 -14.47 -16.07 2.74
N PRO A 228 -14.88 -15.10 1.90
CA PRO A 228 -16.27 -14.90 1.53
C PRO A 228 -16.86 -16.11 0.83
N ARG A 229 -18.05 -16.53 1.25
CA ARG A 229 -18.81 -17.58 0.56
C ARG A 229 -19.71 -16.99 -0.51
N PHE A 230 -19.62 -17.53 -1.72
CA PHE A 230 -20.43 -17.11 -2.85
C PHE A 230 -20.70 -18.27 -3.81
N GLU A 231 -21.74 -18.12 -4.62
CA GLU A 231 -22.15 -19.11 -5.61
C GLU A 231 -22.02 -18.49 -7.02
N VAL A 232 -21.54 -19.28 -7.98
CA VAL A 232 -21.44 -18.87 -9.39
C VAL A 232 -22.15 -19.90 -10.26
N GLU A 233 -23.19 -19.45 -10.96
CA GLU A 233 -23.94 -20.25 -11.93
C GLU A 233 -23.56 -19.78 -13.34
N SER A 234 -22.92 -20.67 -14.12
CA SER A 234 -22.59 -20.37 -15.52
C SER A 234 -23.82 -20.54 -16.40
N LEU A 235 -24.30 -19.44 -16.99
CA LEU A 235 -25.46 -19.45 -17.90
C LEU A 235 -25.02 -19.69 -19.36
N SER A 236 -23.82 -19.22 -19.70
CA SER A 236 -23.13 -19.45 -20.99
C SER A 236 -21.65 -19.07 -20.83
N ALA A 237 -20.82 -19.29 -21.85
CA ALA A 237 -19.43 -18.80 -21.84
C ALA A 237 -19.34 -17.28 -21.53
N GLN A 238 -20.33 -16.49 -21.98
CA GLN A 238 -20.34 -15.04 -21.88
C GLN A 238 -21.12 -14.50 -20.68
N ARG A 239 -21.83 -15.36 -19.93
CA ARG A 239 -22.75 -14.92 -18.87
C ARG A 239 -22.70 -15.82 -17.66
N ALA A 240 -22.59 -15.22 -16.49
CA ALA A 240 -22.62 -15.91 -15.21
C ALA A 240 -23.51 -15.15 -14.23
N LEU A 241 -24.18 -15.87 -13.35
CA LEU A 241 -24.93 -15.32 -12.24
C LEU A 241 -24.13 -15.56 -10.96
N VAL A 242 -23.86 -14.49 -10.21
CA VAL A 242 -23.10 -14.55 -8.96
C VAL A 242 -24.03 -14.22 -7.81
N ARG A 243 -24.04 -15.05 -6.77
CA ARG A 243 -24.84 -14.84 -5.55
C ARG A 243 -23.96 -14.79 -4.32
N VAL A 244 -24.14 -13.77 -3.50
CA VAL A 244 -23.52 -13.62 -2.18
C VAL A 244 -24.63 -13.45 -1.16
N ARG A 245 -24.62 -14.29 -0.11
CA ARG A 245 -25.66 -14.26 0.92
C ARG A 245 -25.49 -13.05 1.83
N ALA A 246 -26.60 -12.52 2.31
CA ALA A 246 -26.68 -11.38 3.21
C ALA A 246 -25.73 -11.49 4.41
N GLY A 247 -25.71 -12.67 5.05
CA GLY A 247 -24.92 -12.91 6.26
C GLY A 247 -23.41 -12.84 6.05
N GLU A 248 -22.91 -12.90 4.80
CA GLU A 248 -21.49 -12.65 4.55
C GLU A 248 -21.11 -11.19 4.81
N PHE A 249 -22.05 -10.26 4.64
CA PHE A 249 -21.85 -8.84 4.92
C PHE A 249 -21.94 -8.51 6.43
N ASP A 250 -22.39 -9.43 7.27
CA ASP A 250 -22.28 -9.27 8.74
C ASP A 250 -20.84 -9.53 9.23
N VAL A 251 -20.05 -10.26 8.43
CA VAL A 251 -18.68 -10.63 8.79
C VAL A 251 -17.65 -9.80 8.03
N PHE A 252 -17.90 -9.47 6.77
CA PHE A 252 -17.00 -8.68 5.94
C PHE A 252 -17.49 -7.24 5.79
N ASP A 253 -16.59 -6.30 6.02
CA ASP A 253 -16.80 -4.87 5.75
C ASP A 253 -16.95 -4.58 4.27
N GLU A 254 -16.21 -5.31 3.44
CA GLU A 254 -16.32 -5.26 1.99
C GLU A 254 -16.06 -6.65 1.42
N ILE A 255 -16.79 -7.00 0.36
CA ILE A 255 -16.52 -8.17 -0.45
C ILE A 255 -16.22 -7.66 -1.86
N VAL A 256 -15.03 -7.93 -2.37
CA VAL A 256 -14.61 -7.53 -3.71
C VAL A 256 -14.68 -8.74 -4.62
N LEU A 257 -15.49 -8.65 -5.66
CA LEU A 257 -15.57 -9.66 -6.70
C LEU A 257 -14.50 -9.39 -7.76
N GLY A 258 -13.60 -10.35 -7.98
CA GLY A 258 -12.60 -10.34 -9.05
C GLY A 258 -13.06 -11.21 -10.22
N ILE A 259 -13.17 -10.63 -11.41
CA ILE A 259 -13.63 -11.31 -12.63
C ILE A 259 -12.52 -11.27 -13.68
N ASP A 260 -12.01 -12.45 -14.03
CA ASP A 260 -11.12 -12.61 -15.20
C ASP A 260 -11.97 -12.96 -16.41
N TYR A 261 -11.84 -12.20 -17.49
CA TYR A 261 -12.57 -12.48 -18.73
C TYR A 261 -11.76 -12.13 -19.97
N ILE A 262 -12.18 -12.69 -21.10
CA ILE A 262 -11.76 -12.29 -22.44
C ILE A 262 -12.97 -11.62 -23.09
N GLY A 263 -12.79 -10.42 -23.64
CA GLY A 263 -13.86 -9.64 -24.25
C GLY A 263 -13.49 -8.15 -24.34
N ASP A 264 -14.34 -7.37 -24.99
CA ASP A 264 -14.23 -5.91 -25.10
C ASP A 264 -14.71 -5.20 -23.83
N VAL A 265 -15.90 -5.59 -23.37
CA VAL A 265 -16.58 -4.96 -22.23
C VAL A 265 -17.21 -6.05 -21.37
N GLY A 266 -16.92 -6.00 -20.08
CA GLY A 266 -17.68 -6.68 -19.03
C GLY A 266 -18.75 -5.76 -18.46
N SER A 267 -19.93 -6.29 -18.18
CA SER A 267 -21.07 -5.56 -17.61
C SER A 267 -21.69 -6.36 -16.48
N ALA A 268 -21.95 -5.69 -15.36
CA ALA A 268 -22.61 -6.24 -14.18
C ALA A 268 -23.98 -5.61 -14.03
N TYR A 269 -25.00 -6.46 -13.88
CA TYR A 269 -26.38 -6.06 -13.71
C TYR A 269 -26.91 -6.51 -12.36
N LEU A 270 -27.55 -5.58 -11.64
CA LEU A 270 -28.26 -5.84 -10.39
C LEU A 270 -29.74 -5.55 -10.63
N ASN A 271 -30.63 -6.52 -10.39
CA ASN A 271 -32.07 -6.40 -10.64
C ASN A 271 -32.39 -5.86 -12.06
N GLY A 272 -31.65 -6.33 -13.07
CA GLY A 272 -31.80 -5.94 -14.47
C GLY A 272 -31.25 -4.56 -14.84
N ARG A 273 -30.61 -3.82 -13.91
CA ARG A 273 -29.98 -2.51 -14.19
C ARG A 273 -28.47 -2.65 -14.22
N LEU A 274 -27.82 -2.03 -15.21
CA LEU A 274 -26.37 -1.94 -15.25
C LEU A 274 -25.88 -1.15 -14.03
N VAL A 275 -25.00 -1.76 -13.23
CA VAL A 275 -24.42 -1.15 -12.03
C VAL A 275 -22.92 -0.95 -12.12
N HIS A 276 -22.26 -1.66 -13.05
CA HIS A 276 -20.83 -1.50 -13.30
C HIS A 276 -20.46 -2.07 -14.67
N ASP A 277 -19.47 -1.47 -15.31
CA ASP A 277 -18.83 -1.97 -16.52
C ASP A 277 -17.30 -1.93 -16.39
N ASN A 278 -16.61 -2.67 -17.25
CA ASN A 278 -15.15 -2.68 -17.32
C ASN A 278 -14.71 -2.90 -18.76
N PHE A 279 -13.77 -2.08 -19.25
CA PHE A 279 -13.15 -2.28 -20.57
C PHE A 279 -12.01 -3.29 -20.49
N GLY A 280 -11.95 -4.21 -21.45
CA GLY A 280 -10.99 -5.31 -21.50
C GLY A 280 -9.56 -4.82 -21.70
N ASN A 281 -8.82 -4.65 -20.61
CA ASN A 281 -7.41 -4.24 -20.61
C ASN A 281 -6.46 -5.40 -20.20
N GLY A 282 -6.99 -6.60 -20.04
CA GLY A 282 -6.26 -7.80 -19.61
C GLY A 282 -6.01 -7.91 -18.09
N GLN A 283 -6.39 -6.91 -17.30
CA GLN A 283 -6.38 -6.98 -15.84
C GLN A 283 -7.69 -7.58 -15.30
N THR A 284 -7.64 -8.13 -14.08
CA THR A 284 -8.83 -8.59 -13.38
C THR A 284 -9.78 -7.42 -13.15
N TRP A 285 -11.06 -7.62 -13.48
CA TRP A 285 -12.10 -6.64 -13.18
C TRP A 285 -12.53 -6.79 -11.71
N GLU A 286 -12.35 -5.75 -10.91
CA GLU A 286 -12.73 -5.74 -9.50
C GLU A 286 -14.04 -4.98 -9.25
N LEU A 287 -14.89 -5.52 -8.38
CA LEU A 287 -16.21 -4.97 -8.07
C LEU A 287 -16.55 -5.13 -6.57
N GLY A 288 -16.52 -4.04 -5.81
CA GLY A 288 -16.99 -4.02 -4.41
C GLY A 288 -18.51 -4.17 -4.29
N LEU A 289 -18.94 -5.08 -3.41
CA LEU A 289 -20.33 -5.54 -3.30
C LEU A 289 -21.12 -4.88 -2.15
N ARG A 290 -20.46 -4.29 -1.15
CA ARG A 290 -21.11 -3.67 0.03
C ARG A 290 -22.17 -2.64 -0.35
N ARG A 291 -21.89 -1.81 -1.36
CA ARG A 291 -22.84 -0.82 -1.87
C ARG A 291 -24.10 -1.44 -2.47
N PHE A 292 -23.99 -2.62 -3.10
CA PHE A 292 -25.12 -3.31 -3.72
C PHE A 292 -25.99 -4.02 -2.69
N PHE A 293 -25.36 -4.55 -1.64
CA PHE A 293 -26.07 -5.07 -0.47
C PHE A 293 -27.01 -4.03 0.14
N TYR A 294 -26.53 -2.83 0.44
CA TYR A 294 -27.38 -1.74 0.95
C TYR A 294 -28.48 -1.31 -0.03
N GLN A 295 -28.19 -1.29 -1.34
CA GLN A 295 -29.20 -0.97 -2.36
C GLN A 295 -30.33 -2.00 -2.44
N ASN A 296 -30.02 -3.30 -2.25
CA ASN A 296 -31.01 -4.38 -2.26
C ASN A 296 -31.87 -4.38 -0.98
N GLN A 297 -31.26 -4.17 0.20
CA GLN A 297 -32.00 -4.10 1.46
C GLN A 297 -33.11 -3.04 1.42
N ASN A 298 -32.81 -1.86 0.86
CA ASN A 298 -33.76 -0.75 0.79
C ASN A 298 -34.94 -0.99 -0.18
N ARG A 299 -34.87 -2.01 -1.05
CA ARG A 299 -35.87 -2.23 -2.11
C ARG A 299 -36.81 -3.41 -1.86
N ASN A 300 -36.28 -4.57 -1.50
CA ASN A 300 -37.04 -5.82 -1.64
C ASN A 300 -37.09 -6.67 -0.36
N GLY A 301 -36.49 -6.24 0.76
CA GLY A 301 -36.44 -7.02 2.00
C GLY A 301 -35.63 -8.33 1.94
N SER A 302 -35.25 -8.79 0.74
CA SER A 302 -34.28 -9.86 0.51
C SER A 302 -32.87 -9.26 0.49
N ALA A 303 -31.99 -9.80 1.34
CA ALA A 303 -30.71 -9.20 1.70
C ALA A 303 -29.50 -9.79 0.93
N ASP A 304 -29.72 -10.74 0.00
CA ASP A 304 -28.66 -11.30 -0.82
C ASP A 304 -28.28 -10.35 -1.97
N VAL A 305 -27.02 -10.43 -2.42
CA VAL A 305 -26.53 -9.75 -3.62
C VAL A 305 -26.48 -10.76 -4.76
N GLU A 306 -27.32 -10.55 -5.79
CA GLU A 306 -27.35 -11.35 -7.00
C GLU A 306 -26.97 -10.48 -8.21
N LEU A 307 -25.85 -10.79 -8.86
CA LEU A 307 -25.31 -10.06 -10.00
C LEU A 307 -25.26 -10.92 -11.26
N LEU A 308 -25.88 -10.43 -12.33
CA LEU A 308 -25.70 -11.00 -13.66
C LEU A 308 -24.48 -10.34 -14.31
N LEU A 309 -23.46 -11.14 -14.60
CA LEU A 309 -22.29 -10.75 -15.38
C LEU A 309 -22.52 -11.09 -16.85
N ALA A 310 -22.13 -10.18 -17.74
CA ALA A 310 -22.14 -10.40 -19.18
C ALA A 310 -20.87 -9.80 -19.80
N VAL A 311 -20.23 -10.55 -20.70
CA VAL A 311 -19.06 -10.08 -21.46
C VAL A 311 -19.35 -10.13 -22.95
N VAL A 312 -18.89 -9.12 -23.69
CA VAL A 312 -19.09 -9.03 -25.14
C VAL A 312 -17.76 -9.22 -25.90
N PRO A 313 -17.77 -9.80 -27.11
CA PRO A 313 -16.58 -9.96 -27.93
C PRO A 313 -15.92 -8.62 -28.29
N ALA A 314 -14.59 -8.64 -28.42
CA ALA A 314 -13.81 -7.56 -29.01
C ALA A 314 -14.37 -7.24 -30.40
N ARG A 315 -14.68 -5.97 -30.66
CA ARG A 315 -15.03 -5.53 -32.02
C ARG A 315 -13.75 -5.51 -32.84
N ASP A 316 -13.69 -6.34 -33.87
CA ASP A 316 -12.62 -6.25 -34.84
C ASP A 316 -12.75 -4.90 -35.57
N GLY A 317 -11.69 -4.08 -35.57
CA GLY A 317 -11.71 -2.66 -35.95
C GLY A 317 -12.10 -2.31 -37.40
N LYS A 318 -12.74 -3.21 -38.15
CA LYS A 318 -13.34 -2.93 -39.46
C LYS A 318 -14.81 -2.58 -39.31
N VAL A 319 -15.07 -1.32 -38.97
CA VAL A 319 -16.38 -0.71 -39.26
C VAL A 319 -16.32 -0.15 -40.67
N SER A 320 -16.78 -0.92 -41.67
CA SER A 320 -17.09 -0.36 -42.98
C SER A 320 -18.46 0.30 -42.91
N PHE A 321 -18.51 1.62 -42.94
CA PHE A 321 -19.75 2.34 -43.22
C PHE A 321 -20.02 2.29 -44.73
N SER A 322 -20.95 1.43 -45.15
CA SER A 322 -21.61 1.60 -46.45
C SER A 322 -22.84 2.45 -46.20
N ALA A 323 -22.79 3.71 -46.61
CA ALA A 323 -23.93 4.61 -46.61
C ALA A 323 -24.87 4.24 -47.78
N ASP A 324 -25.44 3.04 -47.74
CA ASP A 324 -26.57 2.65 -48.57
C ASP A 324 -27.17 1.36 -48.00
N GLN A 325 -28.28 1.53 -47.27
CA GLN A 325 -29.41 0.61 -47.06
C GLN A 325 -29.92 0.60 -45.61
N MET A 326 -30.94 1.42 -45.39
CA MET A 326 -31.94 1.25 -44.34
C MET A 326 -32.76 -0.02 -44.63
N ALA A 327 -32.34 -1.19 -44.15
CA ALA A 327 -33.21 -2.34 -43.82
C ALA A 327 -32.39 -3.56 -43.36
N SER A 328 -32.72 -4.08 -42.18
CA SER A 328 -32.29 -5.38 -41.63
C SER A 328 -30.79 -5.58 -41.40
N ILE A 329 -30.37 -5.51 -40.14
CA ILE A 329 -29.10 -6.10 -39.71
C ILE A 329 -29.39 -7.55 -39.34
N LYS A 330 -29.05 -8.47 -40.24
CA LYS A 330 -28.64 -9.83 -39.84
C LYS A 330 -27.12 -9.85 -39.87
N ALA A 331 -26.51 -9.85 -38.70
CA ALA A 331 -25.09 -10.13 -38.56
C ALA A 331 -24.95 -11.64 -38.30
N ASP A 332 -24.68 -12.39 -39.36
CA ASP A 332 -24.02 -13.69 -39.23
C ASP A 332 -22.51 -13.40 -39.25
N ASP A 333 -21.87 -13.43 -38.09
CA ASP A 333 -20.41 -13.42 -38.00
C ASP A 333 -19.95 -14.60 -37.14
N THR A 334 -19.42 -15.62 -37.80
CA THR A 334 -19.03 -16.89 -37.19
C THR A 334 -17.54 -17.01 -36.89
N ARG A 335 -16.73 -15.94 -36.97
CA ARG A 335 -15.31 -16.00 -36.55
C ARG A 335 -14.80 -14.69 -35.94
N GLY A 336 -15.20 -14.45 -34.69
CA GLY A 336 -14.66 -13.40 -33.80
C GLY A 336 -15.20 -13.49 -32.36
N ASN A 337 -15.68 -14.67 -31.94
CA ASN A 337 -16.63 -14.82 -30.83
C ASN A 337 -16.00 -15.36 -29.52
N ASP A 338 -14.74 -15.03 -29.23
CA ASP A 338 -14.02 -15.63 -28.09
C ASP A 338 -14.28 -14.94 -26.72
N ALA A 339 -15.41 -14.22 -26.60
CA ALA A 339 -15.79 -13.65 -25.33
C ALA A 339 -16.16 -14.74 -24.34
N ARG A 340 -15.48 -14.75 -23.18
CA ARG A 340 -15.77 -15.69 -22.11
C ARG A 340 -15.34 -15.19 -20.74
N ILE A 341 -16.13 -15.50 -19.73
CA ILE A 341 -15.74 -15.37 -18.32
C ILE A 341 -14.83 -16.56 -18.01
N ARG A 342 -13.61 -16.29 -17.54
CA ARG A 342 -12.61 -17.32 -17.23
C ARG A 342 -12.66 -17.75 -15.78
N ALA A 343 -12.76 -16.78 -14.87
CA ALA A 343 -12.80 -17.04 -13.44
C ALA A 343 -13.56 -15.93 -12.73
N VAL A 344 -14.21 -16.29 -11.64
CA VAL A 344 -14.82 -15.39 -10.68
C VAL A 344 -14.29 -15.78 -9.30
N ARG A 345 -13.70 -14.82 -8.59
CA ARG A 345 -13.15 -14.97 -7.24
C ARG A 345 -13.72 -13.88 -6.35
N ALA A 346 -13.72 -14.09 -5.05
CA ALA A 346 -14.09 -13.06 -4.07
C ALA A 346 -12.99 -12.92 -3.02
N THR A 347 -12.66 -11.69 -2.67
CA THR A 347 -11.85 -11.37 -1.49
C THR A 347 -12.71 -10.63 -0.48
N GLY A 348 -12.42 -10.84 0.80
CA GLY A 348 -13.14 -10.24 1.91
C GLY A 348 -12.24 -9.31 2.69
N ARG A 349 -12.70 -8.10 3.00
CA ARG A 349 -12.02 -7.20 3.93
C ARG A 349 -12.79 -7.16 5.23
N ARG A 350 -12.07 -7.28 6.35
CA ARG A 350 -12.65 -7.21 7.71
C ARG A 350 -12.00 -6.07 8.47
N ARG A 351 -12.78 -5.36 9.27
CA ARG A 351 -12.29 -4.35 10.19
C ARG A 351 -12.05 -4.98 11.55
N MET A 352 -10.83 -4.79 12.05
CA MET A 352 -10.44 -5.26 13.37
C MET A 352 -9.76 -4.12 14.13
N CYS A 353 -10.11 -3.92 15.39
CA CYS A 353 -9.34 -3.01 16.25
C CYS A 353 -8.04 -3.68 16.67
N PHE A 354 -6.92 -2.97 16.55
CA PHE A 354 -5.65 -3.38 17.13
C PHE A 354 -5.60 -2.98 18.61
N TYR A 355 -5.34 -3.96 19.48
CA TYR A 355 -5.22 -3.76 20.93
C TYR A 355 -3.78 -4.07 21.38
N PRO A 356 -2.98 -3.04 21.74
CA PRO A 356 -1.57 -3.20 22.13
C PRO A 356 -1.31 -4.16 23.29
N ASP A 357 -2.21 -4.20 24.28
CA ASP A 357 -1.97 -4.84 25.58
C ASP A 357 -2.65 -6.21 25.73
N GLN A 358 -3.36 -6.68 24.71
CA GLN A 358 -3.91 -8.03 24.74
C GLN A 358 -2.79 -9.04 24.47
N GLU A 359 -2.33 -9.72 25.52
CA GLU A 359 -1.60 -10.99 25.38
C GLU A 359 -2.54 -12.01 24.73
N PHE A 360 -2.12 -12.57 23.60
CA PHE A 360 -2.90 -13.56 22.86
C PHE A 360 -3.02 -14.85 23.69
N SER A 361 -4.10 -14.99 24.45
CA SER A 361 -4.66 -16.30 24.79
C SER A 361 -5.52 -16.76 23.63
N SER A 362 -5.23 -17.94 23.08
CA SER A 362 -5.89 -18.56 21.92
C SER A 362 -7.37 -18.93 22.12
N SER A 363 -8.14 -18.18 22.91
CA SER A 363 -9.48 -18.56 23.35
C SER A 363 -10.60 -17.53 23.19
N HIS A 364 -10.39 -16.32 22.63
CA HIS A 364 -11.40 -15.25 22.63
C HIS A 364 -11.74 -14.66 21.24
N ALA A 365 -11.83 -15.51 20.20
CA ALA A 365 -12.37 -15.07 18.90
C ALA A 365 -13.91 -15.21 18.77
N GLU A 366 -14.61 -15.62 19.82
CA GLU A 366 -16.07 -15.79 19.82
C GLU A 366 -16.72 -15.07 21.00
N GLN A 367 -16.69 -13.74 21.03
CA GLN A 367 -17.72 -12.92 21.68
C GLN A 367 -17.40 -11.43 21.49
N GLU A 368 -17.94 -10.85 20.42
CA GLU A 368 -18.47 -9.47 20.46
C GLU A 368 -19.30 -9.21 19.19
N SER A 369 -20.43 -9.91 19.08
CA SER A 369 -21.58 -9.42 18.33
C SER A 369 -22.58 -8.87 19.34
N GLY A 370 -22.66 -7.55 19.50
CA GLY A 370 -23.71 -6.99 20.35
C GLY A 370 -23.62 -5.50 20.64
N VAL A 371 -24.58 -4.77 20.05
CA VAL A 371 -25.15 -3.50 20.52
C VAL A 371 -24.41 -2.21 20.10
N MET A 372 -24.87 -1.68 18.96
CA MET A 372 -24.83 -0.25 18.65
C MET A 372 -25.62 0.53 19.72
N PRO A 373 -25.10 1.62 20.30
CA PRO A 373 -25.88 2.47 21.18
C PRO A 373 -26.91 3.26 20.36
N GLU A 374 -28.16 3.14 20.80
CA GLU A 374 -29.35 3.79 20.29
C GLU A 374 -29.20 5.33 20.36
N LEU A 375 -29.35 6.00 19.22
CA LEU A 375 -29.48 7.46 19.14
C LEU A 375 -30.82 7.87 19.78
N ALA A 376 -30.76 8.41 21.00
CA ALA A 376 -31.89 9.09 21.59
C ALA A 376 -32.16 10.41 20.84
N MET A 377 -33.25 10.44 20.07
CA MET A 377 -33.86 11.67 19.59
C MET A 377 -34.51 12.40 20.76
N ALA A 378 -34.06 13.63 21.04
CA ALA A 378 -34.74 14.54 21.95
C ALA A 378 -35.90 15.23 21.21
N HIS A 379 -37.09 15.12 21.80
CA HIS A 379 -38.25 15.97 21.52
C HIS A 379 -38.16 17.29 22.28
#